data_AF-A0A501WXB3-F1
#
_entry.id   AF-A0A501WXB3-F1
#
_cell.length_a   1.000
_cell.length_b   1.000
_cell.length_c   1.000
_cell.angle_alpha   90.00
_cell.angle_beta   90.00
_cell.angle_gamma   90.00
#
_symmetry.space_group_name_H-M   'P 1'
#
loop_
_entity.id
_entity.type
_entity.pdbx_description
1 polymer ?
#
loop_
_entity_poly.entity_id
_entity_poly.type
_entity_poly.pdbx_seq_one_letter_code
_entity_poly.pdbx_strand_id
1 'polypeptide(L)'
;MDDTRTKLEVALAKPLPGDDAPIDMDEFDPWEDVIHGIYGGYSSESDAMMIAALKAVRDKTQAEFMDQWGFAGEFALYVLAGHGLTEYGTSPRYAWPSPEIAGLWDQIIAKWEAFSAIRWPA
;
A
#
# COMPACT_ATOMS: atom_id res chain seq x y z
N MET A 1 -18.22 -8.93 8.94
CA MET A 1 -16.91 -8.68 8.34
C MET A 1 -16.95 -7.20 7.99
N ASP A 2 -16.20 -6.36 8.69
CA ASP A 2 -16.16 -4.94 8.35
C ASP A 2 -15.67 -4.81 6.90
N ASP A 3 -16.42 -4.05 6.11
CA ASP A 3 -16.17 -3.75 4.70
C ASP A 3 -14.76 -3.15 4.54
N THR A 4 -13.94 -3.74 3.66
CA THR A 4 -12.56 -3.29 3.35
C THR A 4 -12.53 -1.80 3.05
N ARG A 5 -13.56 -1.29 2.37
CA ARG A 5 -13.71 0.14 2.10
C ARG A 5 -13.81 0.97 3.37
N THR A 6 -14.65 0.56 4.31
CA THR A 6 -14.85 1.27 5.59
C THR A 6 -13.54 1.34 6.38
N LYS A 7 -12.78 0.23 6.43
CA LYS A 7 -11.48 0.20 7.11
C LYS A 7 -10.48 1.17 6.49
N LEU A 8 -10.40 1.20 5.15
CA LEU A 8 -9.52 2.13 4.45
C LEU A 8 -9.95 3.58 4.63
N GLU A 9 -11.24 3.87 4.64
CA GLU A 9 -11.73 5.24 4.90
C GLU A 9 -11.35 5.70 6.31
N VAL A 10 -11.46 4.82 7.32
CA VAL A 10 -10.99 5.10 8.69
C VAL A 10 -9.47 5.31 8.73
N ALA A 11 -8.70 4.44 8.09
CA ALA A 11 -7.25 4.56 7.98
C ALA A 11 -6.84 5.89 7.35
N LEU A 12 -7.41 6.23 6.19
CA LEU A 12 -7.08 7.46 5.46
C LEU A 12 -7.46 8.73 6.22
N ALA A 13 -8.46 8.64 7.10
CA ALA A 13 -8.88 9.74 7.97
C ALA A 13 -7.92 9.99 9.15
N LYS A 14 -7.06 9.02 9.53
CA LYS A 14 -6.07 9.24 10.59
C LYS A 14 -5.07 10.34 10.21
N PRO A 15 -4.61 11.16 11.16
CA PRO A 15 -3.51 12.11 10.92
C PRO A 15 -2.23 11.37 10.49
N LEU A 16 -1.37 12.05 9.73
CA LEU A 16 0.00 11.57 9.53
C LEU A 16 0.78 11.68 10.85
N PRO A 17 1.83 10.86 11.04
CA PRO A 17 2.65 10.95 12.23
C PRO A 17 3.36 12.30 12.35
N GLY A 18 3.63 12.74 13.57
CA GLY A 18 4.52 13.87 13.84
C GLY A 18 5.97 13.59 13.45
N ASP A 19 6.75 14.64 13.17
CA ASP A 19 8.17 14.52 12.79
C ASP A 19 8.98 13.76 13.87
N ASP A 20 9.79 12.78 13.45
CA ASP A 20 10.76 12.03 14.25
C ASP A 20 10.23 11.31 15.52
N ALA A 21 8.92 11.17 15.69
CA ALA A 21 8.31 10.45 16.81
C ALA A 21 8.06 8.94 16.51
N PRO A 22 7.95 8.08 17.53
CA PRO A 22 7.25 6.81 17.39
C PRO A 22 5.83 7.05 16.87
N ILE A 23 5.36 6.19 15.97
CA ILE A 23 4.00 6.32 15.42
C ILE A 23 3.01 5.89 16.49
N ASP A 24 2.09 6.79 16.85
CA ASP A 24 1.03 6.51 17.82
C ASP A 24 -0.13 5.73 17.15
N MET A 25 -0.89 4.95 17.91
CA MET A 25 -2.00 4.12 17.38
C MET A 25 -3.08 4.95 16.66
N ASP A 26 -3.21 6.22 17.02
CA ASP A 26 -4.18 7.16 16.44
C ASP A 26 -3.65 7.83 15.17
N GLU A 27 -2.40 7.60 14.79
CA GLU A 27 -1.76 8.09 13.59
C GLU A 27 -1.80 7.03 12.47
N PHE A 28 -1.68 7.50 11.23
CA PHE A 28 -1.67 6.65 10.05
C PHE A 28 -0.35 5.87 9.97
N ASP A 29 -0.44 4.55 9.97
CA ASP A 29 0.66 3.64 9.62
C ASP A 29 0.18 2.70 8.51
N PRO A 30 0.71 2.78 7.27
CA PRO A 30 0.27 1.91 6.18
C PRO A 30 0.53 0.42 6.46
N TRP A 31 1.52 0.07 7.30
CA TRP A 31 1.83 -1.32 7.66
C TRP A 31 0.94 -1.89 8.76
N GLU A 32 0.12 -1.05 9.41
CA GLU A 32 -0.89 -1.49 10.37
C GLU A 32 -2.32 -1.21 9.87
N ASP A 33 -2.51 -0.16 9.07
CA ASP A 33 -3.83 0.34 8.65
C ASP A 33 -4.24 -0.08 7.25
N VAL A 34 -3.26 -0.36 6.36
CA VAL A 34 -3.52 -0.78 4.97
C VAL A 34 -3.12 -2.24 4.78
N ILE A 35 -1.94 -2.63 5.26
CA ILE A 35 -1.38 -3.99 5.13
C ILE A 35 -1.34 -4.68 6.50
N HIS A 36 -2.47 -5.24 6.93
CA HIS A 36 -2.59 -5.86 8.25
C HIS A 36 -1.82 -7.18 8.42
N GLY A 37 -1.17 -7.35 9.56
CA GLY A 37 -0.65 -8.65 10.00
C GLY A 37 0.72 -9.04 9.41
N ILE A 38 1.41 -8.09 8.78
CA ILE A 38 2.83 -8.23 8.44
C ILE A 38 3.65 -7.54 9.54
N TYR A 39 4.05 -8.31 10.55
CA TYR A 39 4.83 -7.80 11.68
C TYR A 39 6.34 -7.90 11.41
N GLY A 40 7.06 -6.83 11.73
CA GLY A 40 8.52 -6.78 11.59
C GLY A 40 9.02 -5.35 11.48
N GLY A 41 10.33 -5.20 11.29
CA GLY A 41 10.90 -3.92 10.88
C GLY A 41 10.70 -3.74 9.38
N TYR A 42 10.04 -2.66 8.98
CA TYR A 42 9.98 -2.18 7.60
C TYR A 42 10.98 -1.03 7.42
N SER A 43 11.41 -0.83 6.17
CA SER A 43 12.40 0.19 5.78
C SER A 43 11.87 1.13 4.71
N SER A 44 12.61 2.20 4.42
CA SER A 44 12.31 3.12 3.31
C SER A 44 12.12 2.39 1.97
N GLU A 45 12.87 1.31 1.74
CA GLU A 45 12.79 0.48 0.54
C GLU A 45 11.49 -0.34 0.48
N SER A 46 10.96 -0.72 1.65
CA SER A 46 9.68 -1.44 1.75
C SER A 46 8.53 -0.51 1.34
N ASP A 47 8.53 0.73 1.84
CA ASP A 47 7.57 1.75 1.42
C ASP A 47 7.70 2.06 -0.07
N ALA A 48 8.94 2.29 -0.55
CA ALA A 48 9.19 2.60 -1.95
C ALA A 48 8.67 1.50 -2.88
N MET A 49 8.85 0.23 -2.53
CA MET A 49 8.35 -0.91 -3.30
C MET A 49 6.82 -0.98 -3.27
N MET A 50 6.18 -0.82 -2.11
CA MET A 50 4.72 -0.88 -2.01
C MET A 50 4.03 0.29 -2.72
N ILE A 51 4.57 1.50 -2.58
CA ILE A 51 4.11 2.68 -3.33
C ILE A 51 4.29 2.44 -4.83
N ALA A 52 5.42 1.89 -5.27
CA ALA A 52 5.64 1.54 -6.66
C ALA A 52 4.65 0.48 -7.16
N ALA A 53 4.30 -0.53 -6.34
CA ALA A 53 3.29 -1.53 -6.67
C ALA A 53 1.90 -0.89 -6.86
N LEU A 54 1.48 -0.02 -5.94
CA LEU A 54 0.21 0.71 -6.03
C LEU A 54 0.13 1.57 -7.30
N LYS A 55 1.21 2.28 -7.62
CA LYS A 55 1.31 3.07 -8.87
C LYS A 55 1.28 2.17 -10.11
N ALA A 56 2.00 1.06 -10.09
CA ALA A 56 2.02 0.13 -11.22
C ALA A 56 0.63 -0.46 -11.52
N VAL A 57 -0.16 -0.73 -10.48
CA VAL A 57 -1.57 -1.13 -10.62
C VAL A 57 -2.41 0.00 -11.23
N ARG A 58 -2.29 1.23 -10.71
CA ARG A 58 -3.02 2.41 -11.23
C ARG A 58 -2.72 2.67 -12.70
N ASP A 59 -1.43 2.64 -13.03
CA ASP A 59 -0.89 3.08 -14.32
C ASP A 59 -0.80 1.93 -15.34
N LYS A 60 -1.13 0.70 -14.92
CA LYS A 60 -1.10 -0.53 -15.72
C LYS A 60 0.31 -0.89 -16.23
N THR A 61 1.34 -0.64 -15.42
CA THR A 61 2.76 -0.89 -15.72
C THR A 61 3.35 -2.01 -14.85
N GLN A 62 2.56 -3.05 -14.59
CA GLN A 62 2.94 -4.14 -13.68
C GLN A 62 4.03 -5.04 -14.24
N ALA A 63 4.12 -5.16 -15.57
CA ALA A 63 5.18 -5.91 -16.22
C ALA A 63 6.55 -5.27 -15.92
N GLU A 64 6.67 -3.96 -16.15
CA GLU A 64 7.88 -3.20 -15.89
C GLU A 64 8.24 -3.21 -14.39
N PHE A 65 7.23 -3.11 -13.52
CA PHE A 65 7.42 -3.21 -12.08
C PHE A 65 7.96 -4.59 -11.67
N MET A 66 7.40 -5.69 -12.19
CA MET A 66 7.91 -7.03 -11.90
C MET A 66 9.30 -7.28 -12.49
N ASP A 67 9.62 -6.72 -13.66
CA ASP A 67 10.98 -6.80 -14.23
C ASP A 67 12.00 -6.06 -13.36
N GLN A 68 11.61 -4.93 -12.77
CA GLN A 68 12.48 -4.14 -11.88
C GLN A 68 12.71 -4.83 -10.52
N TRP A 69 11.67 -5.36 -9.90
CA TRP A 69 11.70 -5.86 -8.51
C TRP A 69 11.77 -7.39 -8.41
N GLY A 70 11.70 -8.10 -9.55
CA GLY A 70 11.70 -9.55 -9.62
C GLY A 70 10.59 -10.19 -8.78
N PHE A 71 10.94 -11.26 -8.05
CA PHE A 71 10.02 -11.96 -7.17
C PHE A 71 9.40 -11.06 -6.09
N ALA A 72 10.16 -10.07 -5.57
CA ALA A 72 9.62 -9.15 -4.56
C ALA A 72 8.49 -8.28 -5.12
N GLY A 73 8.59 -7.89 -6.40
CA GLY A 73 7.51 -7.20 -7.11
C GLY A 73 6.27 -8.08 -7.26
N GLU A 74 6.44 -9.33 -7.69
CA GLU A 74 5.32 -10.28 -7.76
C GLU A 74 4.66 -10.49 -6.38
N PHE A 75 5.48 -10.64 -5.33
CA PHE A 75 5.00 -10.78 -3.96
C PHE A 75 4.25 -9.55 -3.46
N ALA A 76 4.71 -8.33 -3.78
CA ALA A 76 3.99 -7.11 -3.43
C ALA A 76 2.58 -7.08 -4.04
N LEU A 77 2.41 -7.52 -5.28
CA LEU A 77 1.08 -7.63 -5.90
C LEU A 77 0.19 -8.68 -5.20
N TYR A 78 0.78 -9.80 -4.75
CA TYR A 78 0.06 -10.77 -3.91
C TYR A 78 -0.37 -10.20 -2.56
N VAL A 79 0.48 -9.38 -1.94
CA VAL A 79 0.15 -8.69 -0.68
C VAL A 79 -1.04 -7.76 -0.89
N LEU A 80 -1.05 -6.94 -1.95
CA LEU A 80 -2.19 -6.08 -2.27
C LEU A 80 -3.49 -6.90 -2.45
N ALA A 81 -3.42 -8.01 -3.18
CA ALA A 81 -4.56 -8.88 -3.39
C ALA A 81 -5.05 -9.56 -2.10
N GLY A 82 -4.12 -10.04 -1.26
CA GLY A 82 -4.42 -10.68 0.01
C GLY A 82 -5.11 -9.75 1.02
N HIS A 83 -4.91 -8.44 0.86
CA HIS A 83 -5.56 -7.40 1.68
C HIS A 83 -6.82 -6.82 1.02
N GLY A 84 -7.30 -7.41 -0.07
CA GLY A 84 -8.51 -6.97 -0.77
C GLY A 84 -8.35 -5.63 -1.50
N LEU A 85 -7.11 -5.15 -1.68
CA LEU A 85 -6.86 -3.89 -2.37
C LEU A 85 -7.01 -4.05 -3.89
N THR A 86 -6.66 -5.23 -4.40
CA THR A 86 -6.77 -5.54 -5.83
C THR A 86 -7.49 -6.85 -6.07
N GLU A 87 -8.21 -6.90 -7.18
CA GLU A 87 -8.51 -8.18 -7.82
C GLU A 87 -7.25 -8.69 -8.54
N TYR A 88 -6.96 -9.98 -8.44
CA TYR A 88 -5.75 -10.58 -9.01
C TYR A 88 -6.09 -11.60 -10.09
N GLY A 89 -5.57 -11.37 -11.29
CA GLY A 89 -5.70 -12.28 -12.42
C GLY A 89 -4.82 -13.53 -12.27
N THR A 90 -5.33 -14.68 -12.71
CA THR A 90 -4.57 -15.93 -12.71
C THR A 90 -3.59 -16.04 -13.89
N SER A 91 -3.87 -15.36 -15.02
CA SER A 91 -2.97 -15.22 -16.17
C SER A 91 -3.50 -14.16 -17.17
N PRO A 92 -2.70 -13.14 -17.57
CA PRO A 92 -1.45 -12.74 -16.94
C PRO A 92 -1.65 -12.40 -15.45
N ARG A 93 -0.59 -12.56 -14.66
CA ARG A 93 -0.55 -12.26 -13.22
C ARG A 93 -0.54 -10.75 -12.99
N TYR A 94 -1.64 -10.12 -13.37
CA TYR A 94 -1.88 -8.69 -13.25
C TYR A 94 -2.98 -8.44 -12.25
N ALA A 95 -2.94 -7.26 -11.66
CA ALA A 95 -3.88 -6.85 -10.64
C ALA A 95 -4.64 -5.59 -11.08
N TRP A 96 -5.87 -5.42 -10.62
CA TRP A 96 -6.66 -4.22 -10.86
C TRP A 96 -7.18 -3.73 -9.51
N PRO A 97 -7.30 -2.40 -9.28
CA PRO A 97 -7.90 -1.91 -8.04
C PRO A 97 -9.26 -2.58 -7.83
N SER A 98 -9.51 -3.08 -6.62
CA SER A 98 -10.81 -3.67 -6.30
C SER A 98 -11.89 -2.60 -6.52
N PRO A 99 -12.99 -2.92 -7.24
CA PRO A 99 -14.03 -1.94 -7.57
C PRO A 99 -14.58 -1.19 -6.35
N GLU A 100 -14.64 -1.86 -5.20
CA GLU A 100 -15.14 -1.31 -3.93
C GLU A 100 -14.30 -0.14 -3.42
N ILE A 101 -13.00 -0.13 -3.72
CA ILE A 101 -12.05 0.85 -3.19
C ILE A 101 -11.34 1.65 -4.28
N ALA A 102 -11.66 1.42 -5.56
CA ALA A 102 -11.01 2.09 -6.68
C ALA A 102 -11.03 3.62 -6.57
N GLY A 103 -12.09 4.20 -5.99
CA GLY A 103 -12.21 5.63 -5.72
C GLY A 103 -11.30 6.16 -4.59
N LEU A 104 -10.63 5.29 -3.84
CA LEU A 104 -9.68 5.63 -2.77
C LEU A 104 -8.22 5.46 -3.21
N TRP A 105 -7.96 4.90 -4.41
CA TRP A 105 -6.62 4.46 -4.82
C TRP A 105 -5.57 5.57 -4.76
N ASP A 106 -5.88 6.74 -5.34
CA ASP A 106 -4.98 7.88 -5.32
C ASP A 106 -4.75 8.44 -3.91
N GLN A 107 -5.75 8.34 -3.03
CA GLN A 107 -5.62 8.78 -1.64
C GLN A 107 -4.68 7.85 -0.86
N ILE A 108 -4.76 6.54 -1.10
CA ILE A 108 -3.84 5.56 -0.50
C ILE A 108 -2.41 5.86 -0.91
N ILE A 109 -2.17 6.05 -2.22
CA ILE A 109 -0.83 6.37 -2.74
C ILE A 109 -0.31 7.66 -2.09
N ALA A 110 -1.08 8.75 -2.16
CA ALA A 110 -0.65 10.04 -1.63
C ALA A 110 -0.39 10.02 -0.12
N LYS A 111 -1.23 9.31 0.65
CA LYS A 111 -1.07 9.20 2.10
C LYS A 111 0.18 8.39 2.47
N TRP A 112 0.43 7.28 1.77
CA TRP A 112 1.62 6.47 1.99
C TRP A 112 2.90 7.21 1.59
N GLU A 113 2.89 7.94 0.48
CA GLU A 113 4.01 8.81 0.08
C GLU A 113 4.33 9.87 1.16
N ALA A 114 3.30 10.52 1.69
CA ALA A 114 3.46 11.51 2.74
C ALA A 114 3.99 10.90 4.05
N PHE A 115 3.46 9.73 4.44
CA PHE A 115 3.99 8.96 5.57
C PHE A 115 5.46 8.62 5.38
N SER A 116 5.82 8.08 4.21
CA SER A 116 7.19 7.65 3.92
C SER A 116 8.19 8.81 3.97
N ALA A 117 7.79 9.98 3.47
CA ALA A 117 8.60 11.19 3.53
C ALA A 117 8.86 11.70 4.96
N ILE A 118 7.90 11.52 5.87
CA ILE A 118 8.04 11.88 7.29
C ILE A 118 8.91 10.85 8.01
N ARG A 119 8.69 9.57 7.75
CA ARG A 119 9.35 8.48 8.48
C ARG A 119 10.80 8.27 8.05
N TRP A 120 11.12 8.55 6.79
CA TRP A 120 12.44 8.33 6.20
C TRP A 120 12.97 9.61 5.55
N PRO A 121 13.25 10.67 6.35
CA PRO A 121 13.84 11.89 5.84
C PRO A 121 15.23 11.59 5.25
N ALA A 122 15.56 12.27 4.14
CA ALA A 122 16.78 12.08 3.37
C ALA A 122 18.08 12.39 4.15
#